data_AF-A0A224Y0V0-F1
#
_entry.id   AF-A0A224Y0V0-F1
#
_cell.length_a   1.000
_cell.length_b   1.000
_cell.length_c   1.000
_cell.angle_alpha   90.00
_cell.angle_beta   90.00
_cell.angle_gamma   90.00
#
_symmetry.space_group_name_H-M   'P 1'
#
loop_
_entity.id
_entity.type
_entity.pdbx_description
1 polymer ?
#
loop_
_entity_poly.entity_id
_entity_poly.type
_entity_poly.pdbx_seq_one_letter_code
_entity_poly.pdbx_strand_id
1 'polypeptide(L)'
;MSDPLAKVGLHFDELNKVRIIEPEVASKTALLKEECNEFVHSLDAFKDISNGFIKLIDSLANEVDREKIKAIGARNLVKSMAKQRDAQEQQLQALLLEKSTELERLRIQHQSLVKTESEQLEILDWREREKRMMEQDEDV
;
A
#
# COMPACT_ATOMS: atom_id res chain seq x y z
N MET A 1 -14.25 -83.54 -20.14
CA MET A 1 -15.60 -84.07 -19.87
C MET A 1 -16.38 -82.97 -19.19
N SER A 2 -17.44 -82.45 -19.83
CA SER A 2 -18.27 -81.38 -19.26
C SER A 2 -19.09 -81.95 -18.11
N ASP A 3 -18.95 -81.37 -16.92
CA ASP A 3 -19.71 -81.74 -15.73
C ASP A 3 -21.22 -81.60 -16.02
N PRO A 4 -22.04 -82.68 -15.90
CA PRO A 4 -23.46 -82.62 -16.21
C PRO A 4 -24.22 -81.55 -15.43
N LEU A 5 -23.74 -81.19 -14.24
CA LEU A 5 -24.31 -80.14 -13.41
C LEU A 5 -24.06 -78.73 -13.97
N ALA A 6 -22.90 -78.49 -14.58
CA ALA A 6 -22.58 -77.21 -15.21
C ALA A 6 -23.51 -76.90 -16.40
N LYS A 7 -24.03 -77.93 -17.09
CA LYS A 7 -25.05 -77.77 -18.15
C LYS A 7 -26.42 -77.32 -17.64
N VAL A 8 -26.70 -77.50 -16.34
CA VAL A 8 -27.95 -77.10 -15.68
C VAL A 8 -27.76 -75.82 -14.86
N GLY A 9 -26.55 -75.22 -14.88
CA GLY A 9 -26.21 -74.02 -14.12
C GLY A 9 -25.97 -74.27 -12.63
N LEU A 10 -25.62 -75.51 -12.25
CA LEU A 10 -25.30 -75.90 -10.88
C LEU A 10 -23.80 -76.16 -10.76
N HIS A 11 -23.18 -75.56 -9.75
CA HIS A 11 -21.75 -75.61 -9.46
C HIS A 11 -21.53 -76.09 -8.02
N PHE A 12 -20.47 -76.85 -7.77
CA PHE A 12 -20.07 -77.21 -6.41
C PHE A 12 -19.01 -76.23 -5.88
N ASP A 13 -19.12 -75.83 -4.62
CA ASP A 13 -18.06 -75.08 -3.93
C ASP A 13 -17.02 -75.98 -3.27
N GLU A 14 -15.95 -75.38 -2.73
CA GLU A 14 -14.84 -76.08 -2.04
C GLU A 14 -15.28 -76.88 -0.80
N LEU A 15 -16.53 -76.68 -0.33
CA LEU A 15 -17.16 -77.40 0.78
C LEU A 15 -18.23 -78.40 0.30
N ASN A 16 -18.21 -78.78 -0.99
CA ASN A 16 -19.19 -79.66 -1.64
C ASN A 16 -20.66 -79.19 -1.53
N LYS A 17 -20.90 -77.88 -1.40
CA LYS A 17 -22.27 -77.33 -1.44
C LYS A 17 -22.65 -76.96 -2.86
N VAL A 18 -23.88 -77.28 -3.24
CA VAL A 18 -24.45 -76.91 -4.54
C VAL A 18 -24.77 -75.41 -4.55
N ARG A 19 -24.28 -74.71 -5.56
CA ARG A 19 -24.48 -73.27 -5.81
C ARG A 19 -24.94 -73.03 -7.25
N ILE A 20 -25.72 -71.97 -7.43
CA ILE A 20 -26.25 -71.56 -8.75
C ILE A 20 -25.26 -70.65 -9.49
N ILE A 21 -24.31 -70.05 -8.76
CA ILE A 21 -23.29 -69.16 -9.31
C ILE A 21 -21.94 -69.84 -9.15
N GLU A 22 -21.13 -69.80 -10.20
CA GLU A 22 -19.76 -70.30 -10.18
C GLU A 22 -18.96 -69.66 -9.04
N PRO A 23 -18.37 -70.44 -8.12
CA PRO A 23 -17.70 -69.93 -6.93
C PRO A 23 -16.58 -68.93 -7.25
N GLU A 24 -15.84 -69.16 -8.33
CA GLU A 24 -14.74 -68.31 -8.77
C GLU A 24 -15.25 -66.93 -9.27
N VAL A 25 -16.37 -66.92 -10.00
CA VAL A 25 -17.03 -65.68 -10.47
C VAL A 25 -17.62 -64.91 -9.29
N ALA A 26 -18.24 -65.61 -8.33
CA ALA A 26 -18.76 -64.98 -7.11
C ALA A 26 -17.65 -64.33 -6.27
N SER A 27 -16.51 -65.01 -6.10
CA SER A 27 -15.34 -64.49 -5.38
C SER A 27 -14.71 -63.29 -6.09
N LYS A 28 -14.47 -63.38 -7.40
CA LYS A 28 -13.93 -62.26 -8.21
C LYS A 28 -14.86 -61.05 -8.21
N THR A 29 -16.17 -61.26 -8.24
CA THR A 29 -17.17 -60.17 -8.17
C THR A 29 -17.19 -59.52 -6.79
N ALA A 30 -16.99 -60.29 -5.71
CA ALA A 30 -16.90 -59.76 -4.36
C ALA A 30 -15.62 -58.92 -4.16
N LEU A 31 -14.47 -59.42 -4.63
CA LEU A 31 -13.20 -58.67 -4.61
C LEU A 31 -13.29 -57.38 -5.43
N LEU A 32 -13.84 -57.45 -6.64
CA LEU A 32 -14.02 -56.27 -7.49
C LEU A 32 -14.92 -55.22 -6.80
N LYS A 33 -15.97 -55.65 -6.10
CA LYS A 33 -16.83 -54.75 -5.32
C LYS A 33 -16.06 -54.07 -4.19
N GLU A 34 -15.18 -54.79 -3.52
CA GLU A 34 -14.37 -54.26 -2.42
C GLU A 34 -13.34 -53.24 -2.93
N GLU A 35 -12.60 -53.59 -3.99
CA GLU A 35 -11.66 -52.67 -4.67
C GLU A 35 -12.37 -51.42 -5.21
N CYS A 36 -13.57 -51.56 -5.77
CA CYS A 36 -14.35 -50.41 -6.22
C CYS A 36 -14.74 -49.48 -5.06
N ASN A 37 -15.09 -50.05 -3.90
CA ASN A 37 -15.41 -49.24 -2.71
C ASN A 37 -14.17 -48.51 -2.17
N GLU A 38 -13.01 -49.18 -2.11
CA GLU A 38 -11.75 -48.54 -1.71
C GLU A 38 -11.35 -47.43 -2.68
N PHE A 39 -11.51 -47.65 -3.99
CA PHE A 39 -11.25 -46.65 -5.00
C PHE A 39 -12.15 -45.42 -4.83
N VAL A 40 -13.45 -45.61 -4.61
CA VAL A 40 -14.39 -44.51 -4.35
C VAL A 40 -13.97 -43.73 -3.10
N HIS A 41 -13.61 -44.40 -2.01
CA HIS A 41 -13.13 -43.75 -0.80
C HIS A 41 -11.84 -42.95 -1.03
N SER A 42 -10.89 -43.50 -1.79
CA SER A 42 -9.66 -42.78 -2.16
C SER A 42 -9.95 -41.54 -2.99
N LEU A 43 -10.91 -41.63 -3.91
CA LEU A 43 -11.31 -40.53 -4.79
C LEU A 43 -12.03 -39.43 -4.00
N ASP A 44 -12.87 -39.78 -3.02
CA ASP A 44 -13.49 -38.83 -2.11
C ASP A 44 -12.45 -38.11 -1.25
N ALA A 45 -11.47 -38.84 -0.69
CA ALA A 45 -10.39 -38.22 0.08
C ALA A 45 -9.55 -37.26 -0.79
N PHE A 46 -9.25 -37.63 -2.03
CA PHE A 46 -8.55 -36.76 -2.98
C PHE A 46 -9.35 -35.49 -3.29
N LYS A 47 -10.67 -35.62 -3.48
CA LYS A 47 -11.57 -34.49 -3.70
C LYS A 47 -11.59 -33.54 -2.51
N ASP A 48 -11.63 -34.07 -1.29
CA ASP A 48 -11.60 -33.25 -0.07
C ASP A 48 -10.29 -32.48 0.09
N ILE A 49 -9.15 -33.13 -0.17
CA ILE A 49 -7.84 -32.47 -0.17
C ILE A 49 -7.79 -31.37 -1.23
N SER A 50 -8.26 -31.65 -2.45
CA SER A 50 -8.28 -30.69 -3.55
C SER A 50 -9.15 -29.47 -3.22
N ASN A 51 -10.33 -29.70 -2.64
CA ASN A 51 -11.21 -28.62 -2.18
C ASN A 51 -10.59 -27.81 -1.04
N GLY A 52 -9.88 -28.46 -0.12
CA GLY A 52 -9.10 -27.78 0.92
C GLY A 52 -8.01 -26.89 0.33
N PHE A 53 -7.28 -27.41 -0.66
CA PHE A 53 -6.22 -26.68 -1.34
C PHE A 53 -6.75 -25.45 -2.10
N ILE A 54 -7.89 -25.58 -2.80
CA ILE A 54 -8.56 -24.46 -3.47
C ILE A 54 -8.87 -23.35 -2.46
N LYS A 55 -9.47 -23.69 -1.31
CA LYS A 55 -9.79 -22.71 -0.25
C LYS A 55 -8.54 -22.02 0.31
N LEU A 56 -7.44 -22.76 0.48
CA LEU A 56 -6.17 -22.19 0.94
C LEU A 56 -5.60 -21.20 -0.07
N ILE A 57 -5.64 -21.54 -1.36
CA ILE A 57 -5.21 -20.63 -2.43
C ILE A 57 -6.09 -19.38 -2.47
N ASP A 58 -7.41 -19.53 -2.37
CA ASP A 58 -8.33 -18.38 -2.37
C ASP A 58 -8.08 -17.46 -1.17
N SER A 59 -7.84 -18.02 0.01
CA SER A 59 -7.48 -17.23 1.20
C SER A 59 -6.16 -16.50 1.01
N LEU A 60 -5.15 -17.17 0.45
CA LEU A 60 -3.84 -16.57 0.20
C LEU A 60 -3.93 -15.45 -0.83
N ALA A 61 -4.70 -15.64 -1.92
CA ALA A 61 -4.92 -14.62 -2.94
C ALA A 61 -5.55 -13.36 -2.34
N ASN A 62 -6.58 -13.51 -1.51
CA ASN A 62 -7.23 -12.40 -0.82
C ASN A 62 -6.27 -11.65 0.13
N GLU A 63 -5.41 -12.39 0.84
CA GLU A 63 -4.43 -11.79 1.75
C GLU A 63 -3.35 -11.02 0.99
N VAL A 64 -2.85 -11.57 -0.12
CA VAL A 64 -1.89 -10.90 -1.01
C VAL A 64 -2.49 -9.62 -1.59
N ASP A 65 -3.73 -9.67 -2.07
CA ASP A 65 -4.39 -8.48 -2.62
C ASP A 65 -4.60 -7.39 -1.56
N ARG A 66 -4.96 -7.79 -0.34
CA ARG A 66 -5.07 -6.86 0.80
C ARG A 66 -3.74 -6.16 1.10
N GLU A 67 -2.65 -6.90 1.19
CA GLU A 67 -1.33 -6.33 1.45
C GLU A 67 -0.81 -5.50 0.27
N LYS A 68 -1.12 -5.90 -0.97
CA LYS A 68 -0.80 -5.13 -2.18
C LYS A 68 -1.48 -3.76 -2.17
N ILE A 69 -2.77 -3.70 -1.82
CA ILE A 69 -3.50 -2.43 -1.71
C ILE A 69 -2.89 -1.53 -0.63
N LYS A 70 -2.57 -2.09 0.55
CA LYS A 70 -1.89 -1.34 1.63
C LYS A 70 -0.54 -0.79 1.19
N ALA A 71 0.28 -1.60 0.52
CA ALA A 71 1.59 -1.20 0.02
C ALA A 71 1.49 -0.07 -1.03
N ILE A 72 0.52 -0.15 -1.95
CA ILE A 72 0.23 0.91 -2.92
C ILE A 72 -0.20 2.19 -2.19
N GLY A 73 -1.09 2.08 -1.20
CA GLY A 73 -1.55 3.20 -0.38
C GLY A 73 -0.39 3.91 0.33
N ALA A 74 0.46 3.15 1.04
CA ALA A 74 1.64 3.68 1.71
C ALA A 74 2.61 4.36 0.73
N ARG A 75 2.86 3.74 -0.44
CA ARG A 75 3.71 4.31 -1.48
C ARG A 75 3.15 5.63 -2.03
N ASN A 76 1.84 5.69 -2.24
CA ASN A 76 1.18 6.91 -2.72
C ASN A 76 1.26 8.03 -1.69
N LEU A 77 1.08 7.72 -0.39
CA LEU A 77 1.21 8.68 0.69
C LEU A 77 2.62 9.29 0.74
N VAL A 78 3.65 8.46 0.68
CA VAL A 78 5.05 8.93 0.65
C VAL A 78 5.30 9.82 -0.56
N LYS A 79 4.79 9.42 -1.74
CA LYS A 79 4.94 10.21 -2.97
C LYS A 79 4.21 11.54 -2.89
N SER A 80 3.01 11.59 -2.30
CA SER A 80 2.28 12.86 -2.10
C SER A 80 2.95 13.75 -1.05
N MET A 81 3.50 13.17 0.02
CA MET A 81 4.23 13.92 1.04
C MET A 81 5.49 14.58 0.46
N ALA A 82 6.25 13.89 -0.39
CA ALA A 82 7.40 14.49 -1.07
C ALA A 82 6.98 15.70 -1.92
N LYS A 83 5.93 15.56 -2.74
CA LYS A 83 5.39 16.69 -3.53
C LYS A 83 4.91 17.84 -2.66
N GLN A 84 4.22 17.55 -1.57
CA GLN A 84 3.73 18.57 -0.63
C GLN A 84 4.90 19.31 0.03
N ARG A 85 5.95 18.58 0.42
CA ARG A 85 7.16 19.16 0.99
C ARG A 85 7.84 20.09 0.00
N ASP A 86 8.03 19.65 -1.24
CA ASP A 86 8.67 20.47 -2.27
C ASP A 86 7.86 21.74 -2.57
N ALA A 87 6.52 21.64 -2.62
CA ALA A 87 5.64 22.80 -2.80
C ALA A 87 5.71 23.77 -1.60
N GLN A 88 5.75 23.24 -0.37
CA GLN A 88 5.92 24.05 0.85
C GLN A 88 7.28 24.76 0.86
N GLU A 89 8.34 24.08 0.45
CA GLU A 89 9.67 24.68 0.36
C GLU A 89 9.70 25.84 -0.65
N GLN A 90 9.11 25.66 -1.83
CA GLN A 90 8.98 26.73 -2.83
C GLN A 90 8.16 27.92 -2.29
N GLN A 91 7.06 27.65 -1.60
CA GLN A 91 6.24 28.71 -1.00
C GLN A 91 7.01 29.48 0.07
N LEU A 92 7.77 28.79 0.93
CA LEU A 92 8.61 29.41 1.96
C LEU A 92 9.75 30.23 1.34
N GLN A 93 10.40 29.73 0.28
CA GLN A 93 11.44 30.47 -0.44
C GLN A 93 10.89 31.75 -1.08
N ALA A 94 9.70 31.69 -1.69
CA ALA A 94 9.04 32.87 -2.24
C ALA A 94 8.72 33.90 -1.15
N LEU A 95 8.23 33.46 0.01
CA LEU A 95 7.94 34.33 1.14
C LEU A 95 9.22 34.96 1.73
N LEU A 96 10.31 34.20 1.84
CA LEU A 96 11.61 34.71 2.28
C LEU A 96 12.12 35.78 1.32
N LEU A 97 12.00 35.55 0.02
CA LEU A 97 12.39 36.54 -0.99
C LEU A 97 11.56 37.82 -0.85
N GLU A 98 10.24 37.70 -0.75
CA GLU A 98 9.34 38.85 -0.54
C GLU A 98 9.77 39.67 0.69
N LYS A 99 9.95 39.02 1.84
CA LYS A 99 10.36 39.70 3.08
C LYS A 99 11.76 40.30 2.99
N SER A 100 12.70 39.64 2.33
CA SER A 100 14.04 40.19 2.10
C SER A 100 14.00 41.45 1.23
N THR A 101 13.19 41.44 0.17
CA THR A 101 13.04 42.62 -0.71
C THR A 101 12.39 43.80 0.01
N GLU A 102 11.38 43.52 0.83
CA GLU A 102 10.71 44.54 1.63
C GLU A 102 11.63 45.13 2.70
N LEU A 103 12.44 44.29 3.35
CA LEU A 103 13.44 44.74 4.32
C LEU A 103 14.48 45.66 3.67
N GLU A 104 14.96 45.31 2.48
CA GLU A 104 15.94 46.15 1.76
C GLU A 104 15.32 47.49 1.33
N ARG A 105 14.06 47.48 0.87
CA ARG A 105 13.30 48.70 0.58
C ARG A 105 13.23 49.61 1.80
N LEU A 106 12.87 49.06 2.96
CA LEU A 106 12.77 49.82 4.21
C LEU A 106 14.13 50.36 4.68
N ARG A 107 15.21 49.59 4.50
CA ARG A 107 16.58 50.06 4.80
C ARG A 107 16.98 51.27 3.97
N ILE A 108 16.73 51.23 2.66
CA ILE A 108 17.03 52.35 1.77
C ILE A 108 16.21 53.59 2.16
N GLN A 109 14.91 53.40 2.47
CA GLN A 109 14.07 54.51 2.94
C GLN A 109 14.58 55.12 4.25
N HIS A 110 14.96 54.28 5.21
CA HIS A 110 15.54 54.74 6.46
C HIS A 110 16.83 55.54 6.25
N GLN A 111 17.76 55.03 5.42
CA GLN A 111 19.00 55.75 5.09
C GLN A 111 18.73 57.11 4.44
N SER A 112 17.75 57.19 3.54
CA SER A 112 17.34 58.46 2.93
C SER A 112 16.80 59.45 3.96
N LEU A 113 15.96 58.99 4.90
CA LEU A 113 15.40 59.83 5.95
C LEU A 113 16.47 60.36 6.90
N VAL A 114 17.41 59.50 7.33
CA VAL A 114 18.54 59.90 8.19
C VAL A 114 19.40 60.96 7.49
N LYS A 115 19.62 60.83 6.18
CA LYS A 115 20.36 61.84 5.41
C LYS A 115 19.61 63.17 5.39
N THR A 116 18.31 63.16 5.09
CA THR A 116 17.49 64.38 5.10
C THR A 116 17.41 65.02 6.49
N GLU A 117 17.33 64.21 7.55
CA GLU A 117 17.35 64.71 8.93
C GLU A 117 18.68 65.41 9.25
N SER A 118 19.82 64.82 8.87
CA SER A 118 21.13 65.45 9.03
C SER A 118 21.23 66.79 8.28
N GLU A 119 20.76 66.83 7.03
CA GLU A 119 20.72 68.06 6.23
C GLU A 119 19.85 69.14 6.89
N GLN A 120 18.70 68.75 7.45
CA GLN A 120 17.81 69.68 8.17
C GLN A 120 18.45 70.22 9.45
N LEU A 121 19.15 69.38 10.22
CA LEU A 121 19.87 69.81 11.42
C LEU A 121 20.99 70.81 11.07
N GLU A 122 21.74 70.57 10.00
CA GLU A 122 22.76 71.53 9.53
C GLU A 122 22.15 72.89 9.14
N ILE A 123 20.96 72.89 8.51
CA ILE A 123 20.23 74.12 8.17
C ILE A 123 19.78 74.86 9.43
N LEU A 124 19.27 74.14 10.44
CA LEU A 124 18.87 74.73 11.71
C LEU A 124 20.08 75.35 12.42
N ASP A 125 21.19 74.64 12.52
CA ASP A 125 22.44 75.13 13.10
C ASP A 125 22.94 76.39 12.37
N TRP A 126 22.89 76.40 11.04
CA TRP A 126 23.26 77.57 10.24
C TRP A 126 22.37 78.78 10.55
N ARG A 127 21.04 78.60 10.60
CA ARG A 127 20.09 79.66 10.96
C ARG A 127 20.29 80.19 12.37
N GLU A 128 20.60 79.33 13.33
CA GLU A 128 20.89 79.75 14.71
C GLU A 128 22.17 80.58 14.81
N ARG A 129 23.20 80.26 14.03
CA ARG A 129 24.43 81.05 13.95
C ARG A 129 24.17 82.40 13.31
N GLU A 130 23.40 82.44 12.22
CA GLU A 130 23.02 83.68 11.55
C GLU A 130 22.22 84.61 12.48
N LYS A 131 21.23 84.08 13.19
CA LYS A 131 20.46 84.85 14.19
C LYS A 131 21.34 85.43 15.29
N ARG A 132 22.31 84.66 15.79
CA ARG A 132 23.30 85.13 16.79
C ARG A 132 24.19 86.25 16.27
N MET A 133 24.55 86.25 14.99
CA MET A 133 25.32 87.36 14.41
C MET A 133 24.47 88.62 14.27
N MET A 134 23.21 88.49 13.83
CA MET A 134 22.31 89.66 13.75
C MET A 134 21.99 90.26 15.13
N GLU A 135 21.81 89.44 16.16
CA GLU A 135 21.61 89.92 17.54
C GLU A 135 22.85 90.66 18.09
N GLN A 136 24.07 90.28 17.66
CA GLN A 136 25.30 91.00 18.04
C GLN A 136 25.49 92.33 17.28
N ASP A 137 24.93 92.42 16.07
CA ASP A 137 24.98 93.64 15.24
C ASP A 137 23.90 94.67 15.63
N GLU A 138 22.81 94.27 16.30
CA GLU A 138 21.76 95.20 16.82
C GLU A 138 22.11 95.86 18.17
N ASP A 139 23.11 95.36 18.89
CA ASP A 139 23.54 95.87 20.22
C ASP A 139 24.68 96.94 20.16
N VAL A 140 24.94 97.54 18.99
CA VAL A 140 25.92 98.64 18.76
C VAL A 140 25.23 99.91 18.26
#